data_AF-A0A945BG82-F1
#
_entry.id   AF-A0A945BG82-F1
#
_cell.length_a   1.000
_cell.length_b   1.000
_cell.length_c   1.000
_cell.angle_alpha   90.00
_cell.angle_beta   90.00
_cell.angle_gamma   90.00
#
_symmetry.space_group_name_H-M   'P 1'
#
loop_
_entity.id
_entity.type
_entity.pdbx_description
1 polymer ?
#
loop_
_entity_poly.entity_id
_entity_poly.type
_entity_poly.pdbx_seq_one_letter_code
_entity_poly.pdbx_strand_id
1 'polypeptide(L)'
;MKKLLLLLITITTFSNVSYASFPVTENTQTEVVELIESPNYGESQPIWSILSITFTLLSLGSLSNPLAATIMALLGVVFGSIGFNKKLKGLAITGFILSLIIFLLSIFIAFTIFANGGDPTKLTG
;
A
#
# COMPACT_ATOMS: atom_id res chain seq x y z
N MET A 1 21.75 -14.01 -2.96
CA MET A 1 20.60 -14.88 -3.32
C MET A 1 20.53 -16.17 -2.49
N LYS A 2 21.62 -16.93 -2.31
CA LYS A 2 21.60 -18.20 -1.54
C LYS A 2 21.16 -18.05 -0.07
N LYS A 3 21.55 -16.96 0.60
CA LYS A 3 21.19 -16.69 2.02
C LYS A 3 19.69 -16.42 2.23
N LEU A 4 19.04 -15.75 1.26
CA LEU A 4 17.60 -15.46 1.31
C LEU A 4 16.75 -16.72 1.06
N LEU A 5 17.21 -17.59 0.16
CA LEU A 5 16.56 -18.87 -0.10
C LEU A 5 16.60 -19.79 1.12
N LEU A 6 17.72 -19.80 1.85
CA LEU A 6 17.88 -20.57 3.08
C LEU A 6 16.99 -20.01 4.21
N LEU A 7 16.90 -18.69 4.34
CA LEU A 7 15.97 -18.03 5.27
C LEU A 7 14.50 -18.43 5.00
N LEU A 8 14.10 -18.44 3.73
CA LEU A 8 12.73 -18.78 3.33
C LEU A 8 12.39 -20.24 3.69
N ILE A 9 13.32 -21.17 3.44
CA ILE A 9 13.14 -22.59 3.80
C ILE A 9 12.95 -22.74 5.31
N THR A 10 13.77 -22.07 6.15
CA THR A 10 13.66 -22.15 7.61
C THR A 10 12.33 -21.63 8.14
N ILE A 11 11.79 -20.55 7.57
CA ILE A 11 10.50 -19.99 7.97
C ILE A 11 9.36 -20.97 7.64
N THR A 12 9.41 -21.59 6.46
CA THR A 12 8.39 -22.55 6.01
C THR A 12 8.39 -23.84 6.82
N THR A 13 9.57 -24.35 7.22
CA THR A 13 9.67 -25.57 8.03
C THR A 13 9.23 -25.34 9.47
N PHE A 14 9.60 -24.21 10.09
CA PHE A 14 9.18 -23.88 11.46
C PHE A 14 7.66 -23.70 11.60
N SER A 15 7.02 -23.16 10.56
CA SER A 15 5.55 -23.01 10.51
C SER A 15 4.83 -24.35 10.42
N ASN A 16 5.38 -25.32 9.68
CA ASN A 16 4.76 -26.63 9.48
C ASN A 16 4.89 -27.54 10.72
N VAL A 17 6.04 -27.51 11.40
CA VAL A 17 6.26 -28.29 12.65
C VAL A 17 5.36 -27.77 13.80
N SER A 18 5.17 -26.46 13.89
CA SER A 18 4.25 -25.86 14.88
C SER A 18 2.79 -26.31 14.69
N TYR A 19 2.39 -26.64 13.46
CA TYR A 19 1.04 -27.11 13.14
C TYR A 19 0.81 -28.59 13.54
N ALA A 20 1.85 -29.43 13.48
CA ALA A 20 1.77 -30.85 13.84
C ALA A 20 2.02 -31.15 15.33
N SER A 21 2.38 -30.14 16.13
CA SER A 21 2.74 -30.30 17.54
C SER A 21 1.56 -30.19 18.51
N PHE A 22 0.33 -30.04 18.01
CA PHE A 22 -0.86 -29.98 18.86
C PHE A 22 -1.35 -31.41 19.18
N PRO A 23 -1.55 -31.74 20.47
CA PRO A 23 -2.16 -33.00 20.84
C PRO A 23 -3.63 -33.00 20.41
N VAL A 24 -4.06 -34.07 19.73
CA VAL A 24 -5.48 -34.39 19.54
C VAL A 24 -6.06 -34.72 20.93
N THR A 25 -6.84 -33.80 21.49
CA THR A 25 -7.58 -34.03 22.73
C THR A 25 -8.91 -34.68 22.42
N GLU A 26 -9.06 -35.93 22.86
CA GLU A 26 -10.32 -36.68 22.90
C GLU A 26 -11.39 -35.95 23.74
N ASN A 27 -12.55 -35.74 23.12
CA ASN A 27 -13.91 -35.51 23.63
C ASN A 27 -14.14 -34.95 25.06
N THR A 28 -14.51 -33.67 25.13
CA THR A 28 -15.55 -33.18 26.05
C THR A 28 -16.45 -32.17 25.33
N GLN A 29 -17.73 -32.50 25.16
CA GLN A 29 -18.74 -31.57 24.67
C GLN A 29 -19.10 -30.59 25.80
N THR A 30 -18.50 -29.42 25.80
CA THR A 30 -19.04 -28.26 26.49
C THR A 30 -19.87 -27.47 25.49
N GLU A 31 -21.18 -27.40 25.72
CA GLU A 31 -22.12 -26.53 25.02
C GLU A 31 -21.75 -25.07 25.33
N VAL A 32 -20.76 -24.54 24.60
CA VAL A 32 -20.48 -23.11 24.56
C VAL A 32 -21.44 -22.56 23.52
N VAL A 33 -22.48 -21.87 23.99
CA VAL A 33 -23.25 -20.94 23.14
C VAL A 33 -22.30 -19.81 22.78
N GLU A 34 -21.43 -20.03 21.80
CA GLU A 34 -20.74 -18.97 21.12
C GLU A 34 -21.82 -18.19 20.37
N LEU A 35 -22.03 -16.94 20.79
CA LEU A 35 -22.44 -15.91 19.85
C LEU A 35 -21.35 -15.87 18.79
N ILE A 36 -21.47 -16.71 17.77
CA ILE A 36 -20.60 -16.70 16.60
C ILE A 36 -20.91 -15.37 15.92
N GLU A 37 -20.25 -14.31 16.37
CA GLU A 37 -19.97 -13.17 15.54
C GLU A 37 -19.30 -13.76 14.31
N SER A 38 -20.10 -13.93 13.25
CA SER A 38 -19.62 -14.45 11.97
C SER A 38 -18.33 -13.69 11.66
N PRO A 39 -17.18 -14.38 11.50
CA PRO A 39 -15.94 -13.69 11.20
C PRO A 39 -16.22 -12.91 9.93
N ASN A 40 -16.13 -11.57 10.04
CA ASN A 40 -16.45 -10.67 8.95
C ASN A 40 -15.35 -10.79 7.88
N TYR A 41 -15.43 -11.86 7.10
CA TYR A 41 -14.57 -12.17 5.95
C TYR A 41 -14.84 -11.24 4.76
N GLY A 42 -15.65 -10.19 4.93
CA GLY A 42 -16.05 -9.27 3.88
C GLY A 42 -15.12 -8.08 3.65
N GLU A 43 -14.14 -7.83 4.53
CA GLU A 43 -13.21 -6.71 4.36
C GLU A 43 -12.06 -7.11 3.44
N SER A 44 -12.31 -7.08 2.13
CA SER A 44 -11.25 -7.12 1.12
C SER A 44 -10.21 -6.05 1.42
N GLN A 45 -8.94 -6.44 1.45
CA GLN A 45 -7.84 -5.52 1.69
C GLN A 45 -7.93 -4.37 0.67
N PRO A 46 -7.79 -3.09 1.08
CA PRO A 46 -7.93 -1.94 0.19
C PRO A 46 -6.67 -1.77 -0.68
N ILE A 47 -6.39 -2.74 -1.55
CA ILE A 47 -5.18 -2.83 -2.38
C ILE A 47 -4.95 -1.54 -3.18
N TRP A 48 -6.02 -0.95 -3.73
CA TRP A 48 -5.95 0.30 -4.49
C TRP A 48 -5.51 1.50 -3.65
N SER A 49 -5.95 1.61 -2.40
CA SER A 49 -5.52 2.72 -1.53
C SER A 49 -4.08 2.54 -1.06
N ILE A 50 -3.68 1.29 -0.79
CA ILE A 50 -2.28 0.97 -0.49
C ILE A 50 -1.40 1.38 -1.67
N LEU A 51 -1.82 1.02 -2.88
CA LEU A 51 -1.10 1.36 -4.10
C LEU A 51 -1.01 2.89 -4.28
N SER A 52 -2.11 3.62 -4.08
CA SER A 52 -2.12 5.09 -4.09
C SER A 52 -1.06 5.66 -3.13
N ILE A 53 -1.06 5.22 -1.87
CA ILE A 53 -0.10 5.68 -0.85
C ILE A 53 1.34 5.35 -1.28
N THR A 54 1.60 4.15 -1.79
CA THR A 54 2.95 3.79 -2.24
C THR A 54 3.45 4.67 -3.38
N PHE A 55 2.60 5.01 -4.36
CA PHE A 55 2.96 5.91 -5.45
C PHE A 55 3.19 7.34 -4.95
N THR A 56 2.41 7.81 -3.96
CA THR A 56 2.65 9.12 -3.35
C THR A 56 3.97 9.20 -2.58
N LEU A 57 4.33 8.16 -1.83
CA LEU A 57 5.63 8.09 -1.16
C LEU A 57 6.77 8.04 -2.18
N LEU A 58 6.60 7.28 -3.26
CA LEU A 58 7.60 7.16 -4.31
C LEU A 58 7.76 8.48 -5.09
N SER A 59 6.67 9.23 -5.30
CA SER A 59 6.70 10.60 -5.83
C SER A 59 7.54 11.51 -4.94
N LEU A 60 7.36 11.45 -3.62
CA LEU A 60 8.14 12.25 -2.68
C LEU A 60 9.64 11.89 -2.71
N GLY A 61 9.95 10.60 -2.82
CA GLY A 61 11.33 10.12 -2.98
C GLY A 61 11.97 10.49 -4.33
N SER A 62 11.16 10.84 -5.34
CA SER A 62 11.62 11.18 -6.70
C SER A 62 11.74 12.68 -6.94
N LEU A 63 11.80 13.50 -5.88
CA LEU A 63 11.80 14.96 -5.99
C LEU A 63 12.91 15.49 -6.90
N SER A 64 14.08 14.83 -6.93
CA SER A 64 15.23 15.16 -7.80
C SER A 64 14.86 15.32 -9.28
N ASN A 65 13.80 14.66 -9.73
CA ASN A 65 13.23 14.81 -11.06
C ASN A 65 11.75 15.25 -10.93
N PRO A 66 11.47 16.56 -11.02
CA PRO A 66 10.12 17.11 -10.91
C PRO A 66 9.12 16.47 -11.87
N LEU A 67 9.52 16.19 -13.10
CA LEU A 67 8.66 15.56 -14.10
C LEU A 67 8.29 14.12 -13.72
N ALA A 68 9.26 13.33 -13.25
CA ALA A 68 9.01 11.97 -12.75
C ALA A 68 8.12 11.98 -11.50
N ALA A 69 8.37 12.89 -10.56
CA ALA A 69 7.52 13.08 -9.38
C ALA A 69 6.07 13.37 -9.79
N THR A 70 5.86 14.24 -10.78
CA THR A 70 4.52 14.60 -11.27
C THR A 70 3.77 13.37 -11.85
N ILE A 71 4.46 12.53 -12.64
CA ILE A 71 3.88 11.31 -13.20
C ILE A 71 3.51 10.31 -12.10
N MET A 72 4.38 10.13 -11.11
CA MET A 72 4.14 9.20 -10.00
C MET A 72 3.01 9.67 -9.09
N ALA A 73 2.93 10.99 -8.84
CA ALA A 73 1.80 11.58 -8.12
C ALA A 73 0.48 11.40 -8.89
N LEU A 74 0.49 11.56 -10.22
CA LEU A 74 -0.68 11.31 -11.07
C LEU A 74 -1.16 9.85 -10.95
N LEU A 75 -0.25 8.87 -10.97
CA LEU A 75 -0.60 7.46 -10.72
C LEU A 75 -1.23 7.28 -9.33
N GLY A 76 -0.68 7.94 -8.32
CA GLY A 76 -1.24 7.97 -6.97
C GLY A 76 -2.70 8.46 -6.93
N VAL A 77 -3.01 9.52 -7.69
CA VAL A 77 -4.36 10.08 -7.82
C VAL A 77 -5.30 9.09 -8.51
N VAL A 78 -4.87 8.47 -9.61
CA VAL A 78 -5.66 7.49 -10.35
C VAL A 78 -6.01 6.30 -9.46
N PHE A 79 -5.02 5.69 -8.80
CA PHE A 79 -5.29 4.56 -7.88
C PHE A 79 -6.10 4.96 -6.65
N GLY A 80 -5.93 6.20 -6.16
CA GLY A 80 -6.75 6.75 -5.07
C GLY A 80 -8.23 6.83 -5.47
N SER A 81 -8.50 7.32 -6.68
CA SER A 81 -9.86 7.43 -7.21
C SER A 81 -10.51 6.07 -7.49
N ILE A 82 -9.74 5.09 -7.98
CA ILE A 82 -10.22 3.70 -8.17
C ILE A 82 -10.51 3.03 -6.82
N GLY A 83 -9.78 3.42 -5.77
CA GLY A 83 -9.99 2.92 -4.41
C GLY A 83 -11.36 3.27 -3.80
N PHE A 84 -12.12 4.18 -4.41
CA PHE A 84 -13.47 4.53 -3.99
C PHE A 84 -14.47 3.40 -4.30
N ASN A 85 -14.62 2.48 -3.35
CA ASN A 85 -15.67 1.47 -3.37
C ASN A 85 -17.01 2.02 -2.86
N LYS A 86 -18.12 1.30 -3.13
CA LYS A 86 -19.47 1.62 -2.60
C LYS A 86 -19.52 1.77 -1.07
N LYS A 87 -18.59 1.13 -0.35
CA LYS A 87 -18.31 1.40 1.06
C LYS A 87 -17.04 2.25 1.12
N LEU A 88 -17.19 3.49 1.60
CA LEU A 88 -16.09 4.43 1.73
C LEU A 88 -15.11 3.95 2.82
N LYS A 89 -14.06 3.25 2.41
CA LYS A 89 -12.95 2.93 3.30
C LYS A 89 -12.16 4.22 3.49
N GLY A 90 -12.05 4.70 4.72
CA GLY A 90 -11.34 5.96 5.04
C GLY A 90 -9.93 6.02 4.45
N LEU A 91 -9.27 4.86 4.31
CA LEU A 91 -7.95 4.76 3.70
C LEU A 91 -7.90 5.15 2.21
N ALA A 92 -8.97 4.90 1.44
CA ALA A 92 -9.03 5.33 0.04
C ALA A 92 -9.16 6.84 -0.08
N ILE A 93 -9.95 7.46 0.81
CA ILE A 93 -10.13 8.91 0.87
C ILE A 93 -8.81 9.59 1.25
N THR A 94 -8.12 9.07 2.27
CA THR A 94 -6.84 9.66 2.70
C THR A 94 -5.75 9.48 1.63
N GLY A 95 -5.66 8.31 1.00
CA GLY A 95 -4.73 8.07 -0.10
C GLY A 95 -4.98 9.02 -1.27
N PHE A 96 -6.25 9.20 -1.66
CA PHE A 96 -6.62 10.15 -2.71
C PHE A 96 -6.28 11.60 -2.33
N ILE A 97 -6.70 12.09 -1.17
CA ILE A 97 -6.43 13.47 -0.72
C ILE A 97 -4.92 13.75 -0.71
N LEU A 98 -4.14 12.81 -0.15
CA LEU A 98 -2.70 12.95 -0.04
C LEU A 98 -2.05 13.01 -1.43
N SER A 99 -2.48 12.13 -2.34
CA SER A 99 -1.99 12.11 -3.72
C SER A 99 -2.32 13.39 -4.49
N LEU A 100 -3.51 13.96 -4.27
CA LEU A 100 -3.95 15.18 -4.93
C LEU A 100 -3.08 16.38 -4.50
N ILE A 101 -2.79 16.49 -3.20
CA ILE A 101 -1.96 17.57 -2.66
C ILE A 101 -0.54 17.49 -3.22
N ILE A 102 0.06 16.30 -3.22
CA ILE A 102 1.43 16.09 -3.73
C ILE A 102 1.50 16.32 -5.25
N PHE A 103 0.46 15.93 -5.99
CA PHE A 103 0.35 16.17 -7.42
C PHE A 103 0.31 17.67 -7.73
N LEU A 104 -0.53 18.45 -7.04
CA LEU A 104 -0.61 19.91 -7.22
C LEU A 104 0.71 20.61 -6.88
N LEU A 105 1.42 20.15 -5.85
CA LEU A 105 2.73 20.69 -5.51
C LEU A 105 3.78 20.34 -6.58
N SER A 106 3.81 19.09 -7.03
CA SER A 106 4.80 18.61 -8.02
C SER A 106 4.61 19.29 -9.37
N ILE A 107 3.37 19.44 -9.84
CA ILE A 107 3.09 20.13 -11.11
C ILE A 107 3.44 21.62 -11.03
N PHE A 108 3.22 22.27 -9.89
CA PHE A 108 3.62 23.67 -9.68
C PHE A 108 5.14 23.83 -9.76
N ILE A 109 5.90 22.94 -9.11
CA ILE A 109 7.36 22.93 -9.18
C ILE A 109 7.84 22.68 -10.61
N ALA A 110 7.30 21.66 -11.30
CA ALA A 110 7.65 21.38 -12.68
C ALA A 110 7.33 22.57 -13.62
N PHE A 111 6.18 23.23 -13.42
CA PHE A 111 5.76 24.38 -14.20
C PHE A 111 6.69 25.59 -13.98
N THR A 112 7.07 25.88 -12.75
CA THR A 112 8.00 26.99 -12.44
C THR A 112 9.38 26.78 -13.06
N ILE A 113 9.90 25.54 -13.05
CA ILE A 113 11.17 25.20 -13.70
C ILE A 113 11.06 25.38 -15.22
N PHE A 114 9.97 24.86 -15.81
CA PHE A 114 9.73 24.97 -17.24
C PHE A 114 9.57 26.44 -17.69
N ALA A 115 8.83 27.25 -16.94
CA ALA A 115 8.61 28.67 -17.23
C ALA A 115 9.91 29.50 -17.16
N ASN A 116 10.85 29.08 -16.31
CA ASN A 116 12.17 29.71 -16.20
C ASN A 116 13.18 29.20 -17.26
N GLY A 117 12.76 28.35 -18.20
CA GLY A 117 13.63 27.77 -19.23
C GLY A 117 14.57 26.67 -18.71
N GLY A 118 14.33 26.16 -17.50
CA GLY A 118 15.09 25.04 -16.92
C GLY A 118 14.59 23.68 -17.44
N ASP A 119 15.45 22.66 -17.34
CA ASP A 119 15.09 21.29 -17.68
C ASP A 119 14.24 20.66 -16.54
N PRO A 120 12.95 20.37 -16.75
CA PRO A 120 12.07 19.82 -15.71
C PRO A 120 12.42 18.39 -15.29
N THR A 121 13.38 17.73 -15.95
CA THR A 121 13.88 16.42 -15.56
C THR A 121 14.91 16.47 -14.43
N LYS A 122 15.37 17.68 -14.07
CA LYS A 122 16.34 17.90 -13.00
C LYS A 122 15.84 19.01 -12.10
N LEU A 123 15.81 18.76 -10.79
CA LEU A 123 15.86 19.86 -9.83
C LEU A 123 17.21 20.55 -10.03
N THR A 124 17.16 21.78 -10.50
CA THR A 124 18.30 22.62 -10.91
C THR A 124 19.51 22.43 -10.00
N GLY A 125 20.65 22.12 -10.61
CA GLY A 125 21.98 22.44 -10.11
C GLY A 125 22.57 23.51 -11.00
#